data_AF-A0A8J1JJR3-F1
#
_entry.id   AF-A0A8J1JJR3-F1
#
_cell.length_a   1.000
_cell.length_b   1.000
_cell.length_c   1.000
_cell.angle_alpha   90.00
_cell.angle_beta   90.00
_cell.angle_gamma   90.00
#
_symmetry.space_group_name_H-M   'P 1'
#
loop_
_entity.id
_entity.type
_entity.pdbx_description
1 polymer ?
#
loop_
_entity_poly.entity_id
_entity_poly.type
_entity_poly.pdbx_seq_one_letter_code
_entity_poly.pdbx_strand_id
1 'polypeptide(L)'
;MQGAQIKSKSFSVLQKRHKLSKIRKKKEKKKKQQQQQEESKPVQISKFLKDKKKNENYSMITGKKIKMKVKKSKEDKERDRNRAKLLEFLNSSM
;
A
#
# COMPACT_ATOMS: atom_id res chain seq x y z
N MET A 1 25.07 8.95 -51.82
CA MET A 1 23.93 8.02 -51.61
C MET A 1 23.65 7.65 -50.14
N GLN A 2 24.35 8.17 -49.12
CA GLN A 2 24.20 7.70 -47.72
C GLN A 2 23.03 8.34 -46.92
N GLY A 3 22.50 9.49 -47.36
CA GLY A 3 21.48 10.25 -46.61
C GLY A 3 20.09 9.59 -46.51
N ALA A 4 19.72 8.72 -47.46
CA ALA A 4 18.42 8.05 -47.48
C ALA A 4 18.27 6.97 -46.39
N GLN A 5 19.36 6.28 -46.03
CA GLN A 5 19.34 5.23 -45.01
C GLN A 5 19.26 5.77 -43.57
N ILE A 6 19.72 7.00 -43.35
CA ILE A 6 19.70 7.65 -42.03
C ILE A 6 18.27 8.13 -41.69
N LYS A 7 17.55 8.68 -42.68
CA LYS A 7 16.14 9.11 -42.54
C LYS A 7 15.17 7.93 -42.32
N SER A 8 15.41 6.77 -42.95
CA SER A 8 14.55 5.59 -42.76
C SER A 8 14.74 4.93 -41.39
N LYS A 9 15.98 4.87 -40.88
CA LYS A 9 16.28 4.42 -39.51
C LYS A 9 15.62 5.33 -38.46
N SER A 10 15.74 6.65 -38.58
CA SER A 10 15.12 7.58 -37.61
C SER A 10 13.58 7.53 -37.63
N PHE A 11 12.97 7.40 -38.81
CA PHE A 11 11.52 7.22 -38.94
C PHE A 11 11.02 5.93 -38.27
N SER A 12 11.75 4.82 -38.42
CA SER A 12 11.41 3.55 -37.78
C SER A 12 11.48 3.61 -36.24
N VAL A 13 12.45 4.36 -35.70
CA VAL A 13 12.61 4.58 -34.25
C VAL A 13 11.49 5.46 -33.70
N LEU A 14 11.12 6.52 -34.42
CA LEU A 14 9.96 7.37 -34.10
C LEU A 14 8.66 6.56 -34.07
N GLN A 15 8.41 5.71 -35.07
CA GLN A 15 7.23 4.83 -35.06
C GLN A 15 7.22 3.85 -33.88
N LYS A 16 8.36 3.22 -33.55
CA LYS A 16 8.47 2.33 -32.38
C LYS A 16 8.17 3.07 -31.07
N ARG A 17 8.72 4.28 -30.89
CA ARG A 17 8.44 5.14 -29.73
C ARG A 17 6.96 5.51 -29.64
N HIS A 18 6.32 5.82 -30.77
CA HIS A 18 4.91 6.18 -30.81
C HIS A 18 3.97 4.99 -30.50
N LYS A 19 4.35 3.77 -30.91
CA LYS A 19 3.65 2.54 -30.53
C LYS A 19 3.80 2.26 -29.03
N LEU A 20 5.00 2.37 -28.49
CA LEU A 20 5.28 2.22 -27.05
C LEU A 20 4.50 3.23 -26.19
N SER A 21 4.42 4.50 -26.62
CA SER A 21 3.67 5.52 -25.89
C SER A 21 2.16 5.23 -25.88
N LYS A 22 1.60 4.77 -27.02
CA LYS A 22 0.19 4.32 -27.09
C LYS A 22 -0.10 3.15 -26.14
N ILE A 23 0.80 2.17 -26.08
CA ILE A 23 0.65 1.01 -25.17
C ILE A 23 0.69 1.46 -23.70
N ARG A 24 1.63 2.35 -23.34
CA ARG A 24 1.73 2.90 -21.97
C ARG A 24 0.45 3.65 -21.57
N LYS A 25 -0.05 4.54 -22.45
CA LYS A 25 -1.32 5.28 -22.21
C LYS A 25 -2.50 4.33 -22.02
N LYS A 26 -2.58 3.25 -22.82
CA LYS A 26 -3.67 2.26 -22.70
C LYS A 26 -3.58 1.49 -21.38
N LYS A 27 -2.38 1.14 -20.92
CA LYS A 27 -2.14 0.51 -19.61
C LYS A 27 -2.54 1.42 -18.45
N GLU A 28 -2.12 2.69 -18.47
CA GLU A 28 -2.51 3.66 -17.43
C GLU A 28 -4.02 3.86 -17.36
N LYS A 29 -4.69 4.00 -18.50
CA LYS A 29 -6.14 4.18 -18.56
C LYS A 29 -6.87 2.98 -17.94
N LYS A 30 -6.40 1.75 -18.21
CA LYS A 30 -6.95 0.52 -17.63
C LYS A 30 -6.72 0.44 -16.11
N LYS A 31 -5.55 0.87 -15.63
CA LYS A 31 -5.22 0.93 -14.20
C LYS A 31 -6.08 1.95 -13.44
N LYS A 32 -6.30 3.13 -14.02
CA LYS A 32 -7.18 4.17 -13.44
C LYS A 32 -8.64 3.70 -13.36
N GLN A 33 -9.15 3.05 -14.40
CA GLN A 33 -10.51 2.48 -14.37
C GLN A 33 -10.67 1.40 -13.30
N GLN A 34 -9.67 0.54 -13.12
CA GLN A 34 -9.68 -0.45 -12.05
C GLN A 34 -9.67 0.19 -10.65
N GLN A 35 -8.86 1.24 -10.45
CA GLN A 35 -8.83 1.97 -9.17
C GLN A 35 -10.18 2.64 -8.86
N GLN A 36 -10.79 3.32 -9.85
CA GLN A 36 -12.10 3.95 -9.67
C GLN A 36 -13.22 2.94 -9.36
N GLN A 37 -13.17 1.76 -9.99
CA GLN A 37 -14.12 0.68 -9.67
C GLN A 37 -13.86 0.03 -8.31
N GLU A 38 -12.62 0.00 -7.83
CA GLU A 38 -12.28 -0.47 -6.49
C GLU A 38 -12.71 0.52 -5.39
N GLU A 39 -12.69 1.83 -5.67
CA GLU A 39 -13.16 2.87 -4.74
C GLU A 39 -14.68 2.87 -4.54
N SER A 40 -15.45 2.52 -5.59
CA SER A 40 -16.92 2.51 -5.54
C SER A 40 -17.52 1.24 -4.92
N LYS A 41 -16.74 0.16 -4.78
CA LYS A 41 -17.24 -1.14 -4.31
C LYS A 41 -16.88 -1.37 -2.84
N PRO A 42 -17.65 -2.19 -2.11
CA PRO A 42 -17.26 -2.64 -0.78
C PRO A 42 -15.87 -3.27 -0.82
N VAL A 43 -14.92 -2.68 -0.08
CA VAL A 43 -13.52 -3.12 -0.09
C VAL A 43 -13.40 -4.44 0.69
N GLN A 44 -12.71 -5.42 0.10
CA GLN A 44 -12.42 -6.68 0.78
C GLN A 44 -11.51 -6.44 1.99
N ILE A 45 -11.88 -7.00 3.15
CA ILE A 45 -11.17 -6.79 4.44
C ILE A 45 -9.67 -7.11 4.34
N SER A 46 -9.31 -8.20 3.65
CA SER A 46 -7.90 -8.60 3.44
C SER A 46 -7.09 -7.55 2.66
N LYS A 47 -7.71 -6.84 1.71
CA LYS A 47 -7.09 -5.78 0.93
C LYS A 47 -7.00 -4.48 1.74
N PHE A 48 -8.06 -4.11 2.45
CA PHE A 48 -8.08 -2.97 3.38
C PHE A 48 -6.96 -3.07 4.43
N LEU A 49 -6.79 -4.25 5.04
CA LEU A 49 -5.74 -4.50 6.03
C LEU A 49 -4.32 -4.46 5.42
N LYS A 50 -4.15 -4.90 4.17
CA LYS A 50 -2.86 -4.79 3.46
C LYS A 50 -2.50 -3.34 3.20
N ASP A 51 -3.46 -2.51 2.82
CA ASP A 51 -3.19 -1.12 2.47
C ASP A 51 -3.00 -0.24 3.72
N LYS A 52 -3.70 -0.51 4.84
CA LYS A 52 -3.37 0.08 6.15
C LYS A 52 -1.95 -0.25 6.61
N LYS A 53 -1.55 -1.52 6.52
CA LYS A 53 -0.25 -1.98 7.05
C LYS A 53 0.96 -1.39 6.32
N LYS A 54 0.84 -1.00 5.04
CA LYS A 54 1.96 -0.47 4.24
C LYS A 54 2.42 0.92 4.68
N ASN A 55 1.51 1.74 5.19
CA ASN A 55 1.80 3.17 5.41
C ASN A 55 2.00 3.55 6.89
N GLU A 56 1.46 2.78 7.83
CA GLU A 56 1.40 3.22 9.23
C GLU A 56 2.66 2.86 10.05
N ASN A 57 3.50 1.95 9.58
CA ASN A 57 4.54 1.31 10.41
C ASN A 57 5.99 1.44 9.90
N TYR A 58 6.27 2.24 8.87
CA TYR A 58 7.61 2.37 8.30
C TYR A 58 8.05 3.85 8.23
N SER A 59 9.33 4.10 8.50
CA SER A 59 9.94 5.43 8.33
C SER A 59 10.00 5.78 6.85
N MET A 60 9.42 6.92 6.44
CA MET A 60 9.54 7.40 5.05
C MET A 60 10.98 7.79 4.68
N ILE A 61 11.81 8.11 5.66
CA ILE A 61 13.21 8.53 5.45
C ILE A 61 14.12 7.30 5.32
N THR A 62 13.98 6.30 6.20
CA THR A 62 14.92 5.16 6.28
C THR A 62 14.35 3.83 5.80
N GLY A 63 13.04 3.73 5.56
CA GLY A 63 12.37 2.48 5.18
C GLY A 63 12.34 1.42 6.28
N LYS A 64 12.85 1.71 7.49
CA LYS A 64 12.83 0.78 8.63
C LYS A 64 11.48 0.81 9.33
N LYS A 65 11.07 -0.34 9.86
CA LYS A 65 9.82 -0.46 10.62
C LYS A 65 9.91 0.37 11.91
N ILE A 66 9.04 1.36 12.07
CA ILE A 66 8.92 2.15 13.30
C ILE A 66 7.99 1.37 14.23
N LYS A 67 8.55 0.84 15.32
CA LYS A 67 7.75 0.34 16.46
C LYS A 67 7.55 1.52 17.41
N MET A 68 6.35 2.10 17.42
CA MET A 68 6.00 3.11 18.42
C MET A 68 6.00 2.48 19.81
N LYS A 69 6.91 2.92 20.69
CA LYS A 69 6.91 2.51 22.10
C LYS A 69 5.90 3.35 22.87
N VAL A 70 4.64 2.96 22.83
CA VAL A 70 3.58 3.60 23.62
C VAL A 70 3.64 3.09 25.05
N LYS A 71 3.70 4.01 26.02
CA LYS A 71 3.51 3.67 27.44
C LYS A 71 2.00 3.54 27.70
N LYS A 72 1.60 2.52 28.46
CA LYS A 72 0.21 2.37 28.93
C LYS A 72 -0.26 3.63 29.67
N SER A 73 -1.47 4.08 29.39
CA SER A 73 -2.09 5.20 30.12
C SER A 73 -2.34 4.83 31.58
N LYS A 74 -2.72 5.80 32.42
CA LYS A 74 -3.10 5.51 33.82
C LYS A 74 -4.32 4.59 33.87
N GLU A 75 -5.33 4.88 33.04
CA GLU A 75 -6.56 4.10 32.92
C GLU A 75 -6.29 2.67 32.42
N ASP A 76 -5.38 2.50 31.46
CA ASP A 76 -5.00 1.17 30.96
C ASP A 76 -4.41 0.31 32.07
N LYS A 77 -3.53 0.89 32.89
CA LYS A 77 -2.91 0.19 34.01
C LYS A 77 -3.94 -0.20 35.06
N GLU A 78 -4.93 0.66 35.31
CA GLU A 78 -6.01 0.36 36.26
C GLU A 78 -6.92 -0.76 35.74
N ARG A 79 -7.29 -0.72 34.46
CA ARG A 79 -8.05 -1.82 33.82
C ARG A 79 -7.31 -3.15 33.89
N ASP A 80 -6.00 -3.16 33.66
CA ASP A 80 -5.19 -4.37 33.77
C ASP A 80 -5.18 -4.93 35.20
N ARG A 81 -5.09 -4.05 36.22
CA ARG A 81 -5.19 -4.47 37.64
C ARG A 81 -6.56 -5.02 37.99
N ASN A 82 -7.63 -4.37 37.51
CA ASN A 82 -9.00 -4.84 37.75
C ASN A 82 -9.24 -6.20 37.09
N ARG A 83 -8.73 -6.39 35.87
CA ARG A 83 -8.75 -7.68 35.18
C ARG A 83 -8.00 -8.75 35.97
N ALA A 84 -6.80 -8.43 36.46
CA ALA A 84 -6.01 -9.38 37.25
C ALA A 84 -6.73 -9.81 38.53
N LYS A 85 -7.26 -8.85 39.31
CA LYS A 85 -8.04 -9.14 40.52
C LYS A 85 -9.28 -9.99 40.25
N LEU A 86 -10.00 -9.71 39.16
CA LEU A 86 -11.18 -10.49 38.79
C LEU A 86 -10.80 -11.92 38.41
N LEU A 87 -9.73 -12.10 37.64
CA LEU A 87 -9.24 -13.43 37.28
C LEU A 87 -8.79 -14.21 38.50
N GLU A 88 -8.06 -13.57 39.42
CA GLU A 88 -7.65 -14.17 40.69
C GLU A 88 -8.87 -14.61 41.51
N PHE A 89 -9.89 -13.76 41.63
CA PHE A 89 -11.13 -14.10 42.31
C PHE A 89 -11.85 -15.31 41.68
N LEU A 90 -12.06 -15.29 40.36
CA LEU A 90 -12.73 -16.39 39.66
C LEU A 90 -11.94 -17.71 39.77
N ASN A 91 -10.62 -17.63 39.69
CA ASN A 91 -9.75 -18.80 39.81
C ASN A 91 -9.62 -19.28 41.26
N SER A 92 -9.87 -18.42 42.25
CA SER A 92 -9.87 -18.82 43.67
C SER A 92 -11.10 -19.66 44.05
N SER A 93 -12.17 -19.59 43.24
CA SER A 93 -13.38 -20.41 43.39
C SER A 93 -13.37 -21.70 42.56
N MET A 94 -12.24 -22.01 41.89
CA MET A 94 -12.01 -23.24 41.13
C MET A 94 -11.10 -24.20 41.88
#